data_AF-A0A1F7IA24-F1
#
_entry.id   AF-A0A1F7IA24-F1
#
_cell.length_a   1.000
_cell.length_b   1.000
_cell.length_c   1.000
_cell.angle_alpha   90.00
_cell.angle_beta   90.00
_cell.angle_gamma   90.00
#
_symmetry.space_group_name_H-M   'P 1'
#
loop_
_entity.id
_entity.type
_entity.pdbx_description
1 polymer ?
#
loop_
_entity_poly.entity_id
_entity_poly.type
_entity_poly.pdbx_seq_one_letter_code
_entity_poly.pdbx_strand_id
1 'polypeptide(L)'
;MAKRKFFYQSGVGAVVLLIIISLIAGSVLLLKNKSSKPQALPGTPILSFSTDPISVGSDENFDLVLKVNPNGAEFHAFELYAKYDLAKVDFQSQDDLSQNIASAYPLIISAIDTDNQTISVVGTRLGSAFTGSEDQEIARVKMKNISGSGAGLLFSWSEDTKLGDKIAFQKLNSQP
;
A
#
# COMPACT_ATOMS: atom_id res chain seq x y z
N MET A 1 75.45 -17.35 3.46
CA MET A 1 75.35 -17.40 1.99
C MET A 1 74.33 -18.44 1.58
N ALA A 2 73.36 -18.02 0.77
CA ALA A 2 72.18 -18.79 0.37
C ALA A 2 72.40 -19.61 -0.90
N LYS A 3 71.64 -20.69 -1.06
CA LYS A 3 71.25 -21.25 -2.37
C LYS A 3 69.76 -21.61 -2.34
N ARG A 4 68.91 -20.67 -2.76
CA ARG A 4 67.50 -20.93 -3.08
C ARG A 4 67.46 -21.66 -4.41
N LYS A 5 66.94 -22.89 -4.43
CA LYS A 5 66.69 -23.65 -5.65
C LYS A 5 65.45 -23.06 -6.34
N PHE A 6 65.70 -22.27 -7.38
CA PHE A 6 64.73 -22.00 -8.43
C PHE A 6 64.58 -23.28 -9.24
N PHE A 7 63.43 -23.94 -9.18
CA PHE A 7 63.07 -24.98 -10.15
C PHE A 7 61.66 -24.75 -10.66
N TYR A 8 61.62 -24.16 -11.85
CA TYR A 8 60.67 -24.34 -12.95
C TYR A 8 59.18 -24.43 -12.61
N GLN A 9 58.52 -23.27 -12.67
CA GLN A 9 57.12 -23.18 -13.11
C GLN A 9 57.02 -23.77 -14.53
N SER A 10 56.67 -25.06 -14.64
CA SER A 10 56.24 -25.64 -15.90
C SER A 10 55.06 -24.84 -16.43
N GLY A 11 55.05 -24.47 -17.71
CA GLY A 11 53.96 -23.71 -18.35
C GLY A 11 52.56 -24.32 -18.12
N VAL A 12 52.49 -25.61 -17.79
CA VAL A 12 51.29 -26.32 -17.35
C VAL A 12 50.61 -25.66 -16.14
N GLY A 13 51.37 -25.19 -15.14
CA GLY A 13 50.80 -24.54 -13.95
C GLY A 13 50.16 -23.19 -14.26
N ALA A 14 50.76 -22.43 -15.17
CA ALA A 14 50.20 -21.16 -15.64
C ALA A 14 48.93 -21.38 -16.48
N VAL A 15 48.90 -22.42 -17.31
CA VAL A 15 47.73 -22.79 -18.13
C VAL A 15 46.55 -23.24 -17.24
N VAL A 16 46.81 -24.07 -16.22
CA VAL A 16 45.78 -24.49 -15.27
C VAL A 16 45.21 -23.29 -14.49
N LEU A 17 46.06 -22.36 -14.06
CA LEU A 17 45.62 -21.14 -13.37
C LEU A 17 44.70 -20.27 -14.27
N LEU A 18 45.04 -20.12 -15.55
CA LEU A 18 44.23 -19.36 -16.51
C LEU A 18 42.86 -20.01 -16.76
N ILE A 19 42.80 -21.33 -16.83
CA ILE A 19 41.54 -22.08 -16.98
C ILE A 19 40.65 -21.89 -15.73
N ILE A 20 41.23 -21.94 -14.53
CA ILE A 20 40.46 -21.73 -13.29
C ILE A 20 39.93 -20.29 -13.23
N ILE A 21 40.76 -19.30 -13.56
CA ILE A 21 40.32 -17.89 -13.58
C ILE A 21 39.22 -17.66 -14.62
N SER A 22 39.32 -18.27 -15.81
CA SER A 22 38.28 -18.15 -16.84
C SER A 22 36.96 -18.81 -16.43
N LEU A 23 37.01 -19.96 -15.76
CA LEU A 23 35.84 -20.63 -15.20
C LEU A 23 35.16 -19.82 -14.10
N ILE A 24 35.93 -19.18 -13.21
CA ILE A 24 35.39 -18.30 -12.17
C ILE A 24 34.75 -17.06 -12.80
N ALA A 25 35.44 -16.38 -13.72
CA ALA A 25 34.92 -15.21 -14.41
C ALA A 25 33.63 -15.52 -15.19
N GLY A 26 33.59 -16.66 -15.89
CA GLY A 26 32.40 -17.13 -16.60
C GLY A 26 31.23 -17.42 -15.65
N SER A 27 31.50 -18.04 -14.51
CA SER A 27 30.46 -18.35 -13.49
C SER A 27 29.85 -17.08 -12.88
N VAL A 28 30.67 -16.06 -12.61
CA VAL A 28 30.20 -14.76 -12.09
C VAL A 28 29.30 -14.05 -13.11
N LEU A 29 29.67 -14.08 -14.40
CA LEU A 29 28.85 -13.49 -15.47
C LEU A 29 27.51 -14.22 -15.65
N LEU A 30 27.51 -15.56 -15.57
CA LEU A 30 26.28 -16.36 -15.66
C LEU A 30 25.34 -16.12 -14.46
N LEU A 31 25.88 -15.95 -13.26
CA LEU A 31 25.10 -15.60 -12.07
C LEU A 31 24.50 -14.20 -12.18
N LYS A 32 25.25 -13.23 -12.71
CA LYS A 32 24.79 -11.85 -12.90
C LYS A 32 23.66 -11.75 -13.92
N ASN A 33 23.70 -12.56 -14.98
CA ASN A 33 22.66 -12.56 -16.02
C ASN A 33 21.39 -13.33 -15.62
N LYS A 34 21.45 -14.23 -14.63
CA LYS A 34 20.27 -14.97 -14.16
C LYS A 34 19.37 -14.16 -13.22
N SER A 35 19.86 -13.03 -12.68
CA SER A 35 19.17 -12.25 -11.66
C SER A 35 18.27 -11.13 -12.21
N SER A 36 18.28 -10.89 -13.52
CA SER A 36 17.43 -9.86 -14.14
C SER A 36 16.34 -10.52 -14.97
N LYS A 37 15.42 -11.22 -14.31
CA LYS A 37 14.12 -11.45 -14.95
C LYS A 37 13.46 -10.07 -15.09
N PRO A 38 12.97 -9.68 -16.27
CA PRO A 38 12.13 -8.50 -16.38
C PRO A 38 10.90 -8.74 -15.50
N GLN A 39 10.90 -8.15 -14.30
CA GLN A 39 9.67 -8.01 -13.53
C GLN A 39 8.79 -7.05 -14.30
N ALA A 40 7.55 -7.48 -14.58
CA ALA A 40 6.53 -6.55 -15.03
C ALA A 40 6.47 -5.39 -14.03
N LEU A 41 6.34 -4.17 -14.53
CA LEU A 41 6.15 -3.02 -13.66
C LEU A 41 4.93 -3.32 -12.77
N PRO A 42 5.08 -3.25 -11.43
CA PRO A 42 3.95 -3.48 -10.54
C PRO A 42 2.84 -2.49 -10.88
N GLY A 43 1.60 -2.95 -10.74
CA GLY A 43 0.43 -2.10 -10.89
C GLY A 43 0.45 -0.90 -9.96
N THR A 44 -0.46 0.05 -10.17
CA THR A 44 -0.63 1.18 -9.26
C THR A 44 -1.93 0.98 -8.48
N PRO A 45 -1.87 0.78 -7.14
CA PRO A 45 -3.04 0.69 -6.30
C PRO A 45 -3.98 1.87 -6.48
N ILE A 46 -5.28 1.60 -6.47
CA ILE A 46 -6.34 2.59 -6.58
C ILE A 46 -7.10 2.62 -5.27
N LEU A 47 -7.27 3.81 -4.70
CA LEU A 47 -8.12 4.01 -3.54
C LEU A 47 -9.48 4.56 -3.93
N SER A 48 -10.53 4.05 -3.31
CA SER A 48 -11.91 4.45 -3.56
C SER A 48 -12.71 4.50 -2.26
N PHE A 49 -13.81 5.24 -2.31
CA PHE A 49 -14.81 5.29 -1.25
C PHE A 49 -16.09 4.62 -1.75
N SER A 50 -16.87 4.07 -0.83
CA SER A 50 -18.28 3.75 -1.07
C SER A 50 -19.08 3.94 0.21
N THR A 51 -20.38 4.17 0.10
CA THR A 51 -21.27 4.19 1.26
C THR A 51 -22.07 2.89 1.35
N ASP A 52 -22.39 2.49 2.57
CA ASP A 52 -23.28 1.38 2.87
C ASP A 52 -24.33 1.84 3.90
N PRO A 53 -25.61 1.98 3.52
CA PRO A 53 -26.17 1.70 2.20
C PRO A 53 -25.68 2.65 1.10
N ILE A 54 -25.83 2.23 -0.18
CA ILE A 54 -25.40 3.00 -1.36
C ILE A 54 -26.13 4.34 -1.47
N SER A 55 -27.39 4.39 -1.05
CA SER A 55 -28.17 5.63 -0.96
C SER A 55 -28.36 5.97 0.51
N VAL A 56 -27.92 7.16 0.89
CA VAL A 56 -27.98 7.65 2.26
C VAL A 56 -28.95 8.84 2.30
N GLY A 57 -30.05 8.68 3.02
CA GLY A 57 -31.02 9.73 3.25
C GLY A 57 -30.52 10.79 4.23
N SER A 58 -31.27 11.87 4.34
CA SER A 58 -31.06 12.93 5.34
C SER A 58 -31.32 12.38 6.75
N ASP A 59 -30.46 12.69 7.71
CA ASP A 59 -30.54 12.19 9.11
C ASP A 59 -30.32 10.67 9.28
N GLU A 60 -29.84 9.98 8.23
CA GLU A 60 -29.62 8.54 8.27
C GLU A 60 -28.18 8.16 8.65
N ASN A 61 -28.07 7.06 9.38
CA ASN A 61 -26.80 6.41 9.67
C ASN A 61 -26.32 5.63 8.44
N PHE A 62 -25.02 5.71 8.18
CA PHE A 62 -24.38 4.94 7.12
C PHE A 62 -22.93 4.64 7.48
N ASP A 63 -22.34 3.75 6.70
CA ASP A 63 -20.94 3.40 6.81
C ASP A 63 -20.17 3.95 5.60
N LEU A 64 -19.15 4.76 5.85
CA LEU A 64 -18.14 5.11 4.86
C LEU A 64 -17.14 3.96 4.77
N VAL A 65 -17.13 3.27 3.64
CA VAL A 65 -16.24 2.14 3.38
C VAL A 65 -15.04 2.61 2.57
N LEU A 66 -13.86 2.45 3.17
CA LEU A 66 -12.54 2.76 2.61
C LEU A 66 -12.04 1.52 1.86
N LYS A 67 -11.88 1.61 0.54
CA LYS A 67 -11.53 0.49 -0.33
C LYS A 67 -10.20 0.70 -1.04
N VAL A 68 -9.55 -0.41 -1.36
CA VAL A 68 -8.36 -0.45 -2.20
C VAL A 68 -8.50 -1.50 -3.29
N ASN A 69 -8.11 -1.14 -4.50
CA ASN A 69 -7.86 -2.07 -5.58
C ASN A 69 -6.34 -2.16 -5.77
N PRO A 70 -5.70 -3.31 -5.48
CA PRO A 70 -4.26 -3.43 -5.68
C PRO A 70 -3.85 -3.26 -7.15
N ASN A 71 -4.75 -3.55 -8.10
CA ASN A 71 -4.56 -3.34 -9.53
C ASN A 71 -3.25 -3.97 -10.06
N GLY A 72 -2.90 -5.16 -9.57
CA GLY A 72 -1.66 -5.87 -9.90
C GLY A 72 -0.42 -5.40 -9.14
N ALA A 73 -0.56 -4.51 -8.16
CA ALA A 73 0.46 -4.20 -7.17
C ALA A 73 0.40 -5.18 -5.99
N GLU A 74 1.48 -5.21 -5.20
CA GLU A 74 1.54 -5.94 -3.94
C GLU A 74 1.99 -5.00 -2.81
N PHE A 75 1.25 -4.97 -1.70
CA PHE A 75 1.63 -4.21 -0.51
C PHE A 75 1.06 -4.86 0.76
N HIS A 76 1.67 -4.60 1.92
CA HIS A 76 1.30 -5.19 3.20
C HIS A 76 0.76 -4.20 4.23
N ALA A 77 1.06 -2.91 4.06
CA ALA A 77 0.70 -1.87 5.00
C ALA A 77 0.03 -0.71 4.28
N PHE A 78 -0.80 0.01 5.02
CA PHE A 78 -1.53 1.17 4.53
C PHE A 78 -1.51 2.29 5.57
N GLU A 79 -1.39 3.52 5.10
CA GLU A 79 -1.61 4.75 5.87
C GLU A 79 -2.66 5.56 5.13
N LEU A 80 -3.90 5.56 5.61
CA LEU A 80 -5.01 6.24 4.94
C LEU A 80 -5.42 7.48 5.72
N TYR A 81 -5.58 8.59 5.01
CA TYR A 81 -6.07 9.84 5.57
C TYR A 81 -7.24 10.31 4.72
N ALA A 82 -8.46 10.10 5.20
CA ALA A 82 -9.67 10.54 4.51
C ALA A 82 -10.14 11.89 5.07
N LYS A 83 -10.39 12.85 4.20
CA LYS A 83 -11.01 14.12 4.52
C LYS A 83 -12.52 14.02 4.33
N TYR A 84 -13.27 14.65 5.22
CA TYR A 84 -14.73 14.70 5.20
C TYR A 84 -15.22 16.14 5.46
N ASP A 85 -16.51 16.39 5.25
CA ASP A 85 -17.13 17.71 5.46
C ASP A 85 -18.03 17.69 6.71
N LEU A 86 -17.61 18.38 7.77
CA LEU A 86 -18.35 18.50 9.03
C LEU A 86 -19.74 19.14 8.87
N ALA A 87 -19.98 19.91 7.80
CA ALA A 87 -21.30 20.47 7.54
C ALA A 87 -22.29 19.43 6.98
N LYS A 88 -21.79 18.27 6.55
CA LYS A 88 -22.59 17.24 5.89
C LYS A 88 -22.69 15.95 6.66
N VAL A 89 -21.68 15.60 7.43
CA VAL A 89 -21.63 14.32 8.13
C VAL A 89 -21.20 14.49 9.56
N ASP A 90 -21.73 13.61 10.40
CA ASP A 90 -21.39 13.47 11.79
C ASP A 90 -21.02 12.01 12.10
N PHE A 91 -20.51 11.73 13.29
CA PHE A 91 -20.19 10.37 13.73
C PHE A 91 -21.31 9.77 14.57
N GLN A 92 -21.50 8.45 14.48
CA GLN A 92 -22.57 7.78 15.22
C GLN A 92 -22.29 7.73 16.73
N SER A 93 -21.03 7.59 17.12
CA SER A 93 -20.53 7.70 18.49
C SER A 93 -19.77 9.01 18.67
N GLN A 94 -20.24 9.88 19.55
CA GLN A 94 -19.61 11.17 19.85
C GLN A 94 -18.66 11.11 21.06
N ASP A 95 -18.93 10.21 22.01
CA ASP A 95 -18.17 10.11 23.26
C ASP A 95 -16.80 9.44 23.05
N ASP A 96 -16.75 8.44 22.16
CA ASP A 96 -15.52 7.77 21.74
C ASP A 96 -15.53 7.65 20.23
N LEU A 97 -14.82 8.57 19.57
CA LEU A 97 -14.71 8.63 18.14
C LEU A 97 -14.06 7.38 17.55
N SER A 98 -13.14 6.74 18.29
CA SER A 98 -12.42 5.55 17.80
C SER A 98 -13.35 4.35 17.54
N GLN A 99 -14.48 4.26 18.27
CA GLN A 99 -15.50 3.21 18.07
C GLN A 99 -16.23 3.31 16.72
N ASN A 100 -16.13 4.46 16.05
CA ASN A 100 -16.71 4.59 14.73
C ASN A 100 -15.87 3.89 13.66
N ILE A 101 -14.60 3.59 13.91
CA ILE A 101 -13.73 2.97 12.91
C ILE A 101 -13.60 1.47 13.18
N ALA A 102 -13.86 0.66 12.16
CA ALA A 102 -13.68 -0.77 12.18
C ALA A 102 -12.84 -1.25 10.98
N SER A 103 -12.06 -2.31 11.18
CA SER A 103 -11.32 -2.97 10.10
C SER A 103 -11.20 -4.46 10.39
N ALA A 104 -11.20 -5.28 9.34
CA ALA A 104 -10.86 -6.69 9.44
C ALA A 104 -9.34 -6.91 9.61
N TYR A 105 -8.53 -5.87 9.39
CA TYR A 105 -7.08 -5.93 9.52
C TYR A 105 -6.63 -5.26 10.83
N PRO A 106 -5.50 -5.71 11.41
CA PRO A 106 -4.88 -5.04 12.53
C PRO A 106 -4.61 -3.56 12.23
N LEU A 107 -5.15 -2.68 13.09
CA LEU A 107 -4.91 -1.25 13.05
C LEU A 107 -3.85 -0.84 14.07
N ILE A 108 -2.89 -0.04 13.61
CA ILE A 108 -1.85 0.59 14.42
C ILE A 108 -2.34 1.97 14.88
N ILE A 109 -3.00 2.71 13.98
CA ILE A 109 -3.63 4.00 14.27
C ILE A 109 -5.06 3.96 13.72
N SER A 110 -6.00 4.41 14.55
CA SER A 110 -7.41 4.57 14.20
C SER A 110 -7.91 5.80 14.94
N ALA A 111 -7.98 6.94 14.26
CA ALA A 111 -8.26 8.22 14.89
C ALA A 111 -9.12 9.11 14.00
N ILE A 112 -9.90 9.98 14.64
CA ILE A 112 -10.68 11.02 13.99
C ILE A 112 -10.23 12.34 14.60
N ASP A 113 -9.78 13.24 13.74
CA ASP A 113 -9.43 14.61 14.08
C ASP A 113 -10.50 15.52 13.50
N THR A 114 -11.39 16.00 14.39
CA THR A 114 -12.48 16.89 14.01
C THR A 114 -12.01 18.28 13.62
N ASP A 115 -10.93 18.78 14.22
CA ASP A 115 -10.41 20.12 13.93
C ASP A 115 -9.85 20.18 12.50
N ASN A 116 -9.15 19.12 12.09
CA ASN A 116 -8.57 19.00 10.75
C ASN A 116 -9.45 18.23 9.75
N GLN A 117 -10.65 17.82 10.17
CA GLN A 117 -11.64 17.07 9.38
C GLN A 117 -11.03 15.83 8.71
N THR A 118 -10.27 15.05 9.49
CA THR A 118 -9.48 13.92 9.01
C THR A 118 -9.80 12.65 9.75
N ILE A 119 -9.97 11.56 9.01
CA ILE A 119 -10.02 10.20 9.52
C ILE A 119 -8.69 9.53 9.16
N SER A 120 -7.96 9.08 10.17
CA SER A 120 -6.66 8.43 10.04
C SER A 120 -6.77 6.94 10.34
N VAL A 121 -6.40 6.12 9.35
CA VAL A 121 -6.44 4.65 9.45
C VAL A 121 -5.10 4.10 8.98
N VAL A 122 -4.28 3.65 9.91
CA VAL A 122 -2.97 3.01 9.64
C VAL A 122 -3.02 1.58 10.11
N GLY A 123 -2.59 0.66 9.26
CA GLY A 123 -2.65 -0.76 9.59
C GLY A 123 -1.87 -1.64 8.63
N THR A 124 -2.01 -2.95 8.84
CA THR A 124 -1.28 -3.96 8.06
C THR A 124 -2.10 -5.23 7.86
N ARG A 125 -1.91 -5.88 6.73
CA ARG A 125 -2.41 -7.23 6.48
C ARG A 125 -1.31 -8.25 6.79
N LEU A 126 -1.61 -9.12 7.76
CA LEU A 126 -0.70 -10.18 8.19
C LEU A 126 -0.83 -11.42 7.30
N GLY A 127 0.27 -12.16 7.13
CA GLY A 127 0.30 -13.46 6.44
C GLY A 127 0.33 -13.40 4.91
N SER A 128 -0.28 -12.39 4.28
CA SER A 128 -0.23 -12.18 2.82
C SER A 128 -0.28 -10.70 2.44
N ALA A 129 0.24 -10.37 1.26
CA ALA A 129 0.06 -9.04 0.67
C ALA A 129 -1.40 -8.84 0.22
N PHE A 130 -1.81 -7.58 0.07
CA PHE A 130 -2.90 -7.21 -0.81
C PHE A 130 -2.46 -7.40 -2.25
N THR A 131 -3.22 -8.17 -3.03
CA THR A 131 -2.96 -8.46 -4.44
C THR A 131 -4.28 -8.55 -5.22
N GLY A 132 -4.21 -8.68 -6.55
CA GLY A 132 -5.37 -8.84 -7.42
C GLY A 132 -5.79 -7.55 -8.15
N SER A 133 -6.98 -7.60 -8.75
CA SER A 133 -7.57 -6.53 -9.58
C SER A 133 -8.94 -6.07 -9.10
N GLU A 134 -9.39 -6.55 -7.95
CA GLU A 134 -10.71 -6.26 -7.39
C GLU A 134 -10.60 -5.35 -6.18
N ASP A 135 -11.66 -4.58 -5.94
CA ASP A 135 -11.80 -3.72 -4.77
C ASP A 135 -11.91 -4.56 -3.50
N GLN A 136 -11.09 -4.22 -2.51
CA GLN A 136 -11.03 -4.83 -1.19
C GLN A 136 -11.32 -3.76 -0.13
N GLU A 137 -12.25 -4.03 0.77
CA GLU A 137 -12.49 -3.17 1.95
C GLU A 137 -11.25 -3.20 2.84
N ILE A 138 -10.74 -2.02 3.21
CA ILE A 138 -9.68 -1.84 4.20
C ILE A 138 -10.31 -1.57 5.56
N ALA A 139 -11.19 -0.59 5.62
CA ALA A 139 -11.79 -0.12 6.85
C ALA A 139 -13.15 0.53 6.58
N ARG A 140 -13.90 0.69 7.65
CA ARG A 140 -15.24 1.23 7.68
C ARG A 140 -15.34 2.28 8.77
N VAL A 141 -16.03 3.37 8.48
CA VAL A 141 -16.24 4.47 9.41
C VAL A 141 -17.75 4.70 9.55
N LYS A 142 -18.27 4.53 10.76
CA LYS A 142 -19.67 4.76 11.10
C LYS A 142 -19.95 6.25 11.15
N MET A 143 -20.79 6.70 10.23
CA MET A 143 -21.15 8.10 10.07
C MET A 143 -22.67 8.26 10.06
N LYS A 144 -23.11 9.51 10.16
CA LYS A 144 -24.50 9.94 10.06
C LYS A 144 -24.56 11.12 9.12
N ASN A 145 -25.51 11.12 8.19
CA ASN A 145 -25.74 12.27 7.33
C ASN A 145 -26.50 13.34 8.11
N ILE A 146 -25.99 14.58 8.15
CA ILE A 146 -26.63 15.69 8.85
C ILE A 146 -27.88 16.11 8.08
N SER A 147 -28.97 16.33 8.81
CA SER A 147 -30.23 16.73 8.19
C SER A 147 -30.14 18.07 7.46
N GLY A 148 -30.63 18.11 6.23
CA GLY A 148 -30.68 19.36 5.44
C GLY A 148 -29.32 19.85 4.93
N SER A 149 -28.29 19.00 4.93
CA SER A 149 -26.92 19.31 4.47
C SER A 149 -26.81 19.64 2.96
N GLY A 150 -27.90 19.54 2.19
CA GLY A 150 -27.91 19.82 0.76
C GLY A 150 -27.18 18.75 -0.06
N ALA A 151 -26.60 19.13 -1.21
CA ALA A 151 -25.99 18.24 -2.21
C ALA A 151 -25.07 17.14 -1.62
N GLY A 152 -24.92 16.03 -2.35
CA GLY A 152 -24.36 14.74 -1.87
C GLY A 152 -23.06 14.76 -1.05
N LEU A 153 -22.82 13.62 -0.39
CA LEU A 153 -21.68 13.39 0.50
C LEU A 153 -20.36 13.47 -0.28
N LEU A 154 -19.40 14.24 0.24
CA LEU A 154 -18.09 14.43 -0.39
C LEU A 154 -16.99 13.92 0.54
N PHE A 155 -16.16 13.04 -0.01
CA PHE A 155 -14.98 12.48 0.66
C PHE A 155 -13.78 12.58 -0.28
N SER A 156 -12.61 12.78 0.30
CA SER A 156 -11.37 12.82 -0.49
C SER A 156 -10.20 12.26 0.29
N TRP A 157 -9.19 11.76 -0.42
CA TRP A 157 -7.94 11.32 0.19
C TRP A 157 -7.02 12.52 0.40
N SER A 158 -6.34 12.57 1.55
CA SER A 158 -5.20 13.47 1.77
C SER A 158 -4.02 13.03 0.91
N GLU A 159 -3.16 13.98 0.56
CA GLU A 159 -1.89 13.74 -0.13
C GLU A 159 -0.92 12.90 0.70
N ASP A 160 -1.09 12.87 2.02
CA ASP A 160 -0.28 12.08 2.96
C ASP A 160 -0.57 10.57 2.94
N THR A 161 -1.61 10.16 2.19
CA THR A 161 -2.04 8.76 2.09
C THR A 161 -0.97 7.90 1.42
N LYS A 162 -0.65 6.74 2.01
CA LYS A 162 0.39 5.81 1.54
C LYS A 162 -0.09 4.36 1.42
N LEU A 163 0.29 3.70 0.32
CA LEU A 163 0.08 2.29 0.00
C LEU A 163 1.32 1.79 -0.75
N GLY A 164 2.29 1.21 -0.04
CA GLY A 164 3.57 0.87 -0.65
C GLY A 164 4.25 2.07 -1.32
N ASP A 165 4.88 1.85 -2.48
CA ASP A 165 5.78 2.83 -3.10
C ASP A 165 5.11 3.78 -4.13
N LYS A 166 3.88 3.51 -4.60
CA LYS A 166 3.15 4.29 -5.64
C LYS A 166 1.63 4.15 -5.51
N ILE A 167 0.85 5.21 -5.79
CA ILE A 167 -0.62 5.24 -5.57
C ILE A 167 -1.33 6.13 -6.60
N ALA A 168 -2.55 5.73 -6.98
CA ALA A 168 -3.51 6.54 -7.72
C ALA A 168 -4.80 6.76 -6.89
N PHE A 169 -5.39 7.96 -6.98
CA PHE A 169 -6.60 8.32 -6.24
C PHE A 169 -7.82 8.38 -7.16
N GLN A 170 -8.92 7.73 -6.78
CA GLN A 170 -10.26 8.04 -7.33
C GLN A 170 -11.04 8.89 -6.33
N LYS A 171 -11.59 10.01 -6.82
CA LYS A 171 -12.52 10.85 -6.05
C LYS A 171 -13.94 10.34 -6.25
N LEU A 172 -14.73 10.29 -5.18
CA LEU A 172 -16.17 10.13 -5.30
C LEU A 172 -16.76 11.50 -5.65
N ASN A 173 -17.12 11.71 -6.92
CA ASN A 173 -18.01 12.80 -7.30
C ASN A 173 -19.42 12.23 -7.33
N SER A 174 -20.31 12.79 -6.51
CA SER A 174 -21.74 12.52 -6.56
C SER A 174 -22.21 12.55 -8.02
N GLN A 175 -22.84 11.45 -8.48
CA GLN A 175 -23.62 11.50 -9.72
C GLN A 175 -24.79 12.49 -9.56
N PRO A 176 -25.23 13.13 -10.67
CA PRO A 176 -26.09 14.32 -10.68
C PRO A 176 -27.43 14.16 -9.96
#